data_AF-A0A8T1BXL3-F1
#
_entry.id   AF-A0A8T1BXL3-F1
#
_cell.length_a   1.000
_cell.length_b   1.000
_cell.length_c   1.000
_cell.angle_alpha   90.00
_cell.angle_beta   90.00
_cell.angle_gamma   90.00
#
_symmetry.space_group_name_H-M   'P 1'
#
loop_
_entity.id
_entity.type
_entity.pdbx_description
1 polymer ?
#
loop_
_entity_poly.entity_id
_entity_poly.type
_entity_poly.pdbx_seq_one_letter_code
_entity_poly.pdbx_strand_id
1 'polypeptide(L)'
;MRRLSSRGGGKNFSLKSEEDVEELMQTLVAQIHAKLKNELNLREIFIPNSKAEARCSIFVSHNYAACPKLCIFMQPGEGMQPGMWSRTIHPKTGFQGSMIPYLKTAIQGGYGVVILNPSTNFCIVNGHRAKILHSSTPEAHVSYVWKNYVVPNAAQEISFIVHDNAGVLLKTFLSSLSGHEQQRVGGIAFIESAHQVSSGDSNALREMLREKAVNFEASTEPMFTVIGSSKARLGCTSLSVGRTSGEANNREWTVHSVQTSAFVFLQSIASGIEESLHAIRATFPNKLIVTVNRARLTGQPYNNPFAVVQCAGQKKETVGSHKHTMDPEWNQTFSFPVTSSEAKVVIVVKDRSFPMNTSLGQVVVTMSEVGLNRADRRWFALRDEKVATSHGNGEVELTLEWVHDTFVARSDSFIRGNRMPTLEAQQRPRNGTGDGENYCYLCKTTFVLHRRRYCRMCLRLVCTSCSDRLFLPGFSEPKRVCSGCCDLQMMLHNKLPRMGGPGGPGSKVPSQDKLDEHAQRMEAMRKREEAEKRPLSINDFDLLKEIEPPFVPDVSSVDDITNVPEMFQNMAAVDSPVNKKNGEGHHFDDFTYQEDGFIMRATHNPNQHH
;
A
#
# COMPACT_ATOMS: atom_id res chain seq x y z
N MET A 1 0.00 -30.34 -45.47
CA MET A 1 -1.44 -30.11 -45.18
C MET A 1 -1.69 -28.61 -45.06
N ARG A 2 -2.79 -28.13 -45.66
CA ARG A 2 -3.05 -26.74 -46.06
C ARG A 2 -3.08 -25.74 -44.90
N ARG A 3 -2.48 -24.57 -45.13
CA ARG A 3 -2.56 -23.36 -44.30
C ARG A 3 -4.01 -22.90 -44.18
N LEU A 4 -4.51 -22.78 -42.95
CA LEU A 4 -5.67 -21.95 -42.62
C LEU A 4 -5.14 -20.55 -42.27
N SER A 5 -5.54 -19.59 -43.11
CA SER A 5 -5.26 -18.17 -42.97
C SER A 5 -5.93 -17.62 -41.71
N SER A 6 -5.13 -17.14 -40.76
CA SER A 6 -5.59 -16.38 -39.60
C SER A 6 -6.01 -14.97 -40.02
N ARG A 7 -7.27 -14.80 -40.42
CA ARG A 7 -7.98 -13.52 -40.28
C ARG A 7 -8.73 -13.54 -38.95
N GLY A 8 -7.98 -13.38 -37.87
CA GLY A 8 -8.49 -13.05 -36.55
C GLY A 8 -7.63 -11.90 -36.06
N GLY A 9 -8.07 -10.67 -36.33
CA GLY A 9 -7.39 -9.47 -35.87
C GLY A 9 -7.32 -9.50 -34.35
N GLY A 10 -6.14 -9.74 -33.81
CA GLY A 10 -5.83 -9.40 -32.43
C GLY A 10 -6.09 -7.92 -32.27
N LYS A 11 -7.14 -7.55 -31.55
CA LYS A 11 -7.34 -6.18 -31.12
C LYS A 11 -6.19 -5.86 -30.19
N ASN A 12 -5.16 -5.21 -30.73
CA ASN A 12 -4.23 -4.42 -29.94
C ASN A 12 -5.09 -3.42 -29.15
N PHE A 13 -5.21 -3.64 -27.84
CA PHE A 13 -5.89 -2.74 -26.91
C PHE A 13 -5.04 -1.48 -26.81
N SER A 14 -5.22 -0.58 -27.76
CA SER A 14 -4.60 0.74 -27.75
C SER A 14 -5.61 1.66 -27.07
N LEU A 15 -5.36 2.04 -25.82
CA LEU A 15 -6.02 3.18 -25.17
C LEU A 15 -5.70 4.39 -26.04
N LYS A 16 -6.65 4.88 -26.84
CA LYS A 16 -6.40 5.92 -27.86
C LYS A 16 -7.03 7.26 -27.49
N SER A 17 -8.00 7.30 -26.58
CA SER A 17 -8.63 8.53 -26.09
C SER A 17 -8.45 8.70 -24.58
N GLU A 18 -8.54 9.94 -24.10
CA GLU A 18 -8.60 10.24 -22.65
C GLU A 18 -9.86 9.65 -22.00
N GLU A 19 -10.94 9.53 -22.78
CA GLU A 19 -12.21 8.93 -22.35
C GLU A 19 -12.05 7.43 -22.03
N ASP A 20 -11.32 6.67 -22.86
CA ASP A 20 -11.07 5.24 -22.62
C ASP A 20 -10.32 5.02 -21.29
N VAL A 21 -9.38 5.94 -20.97
CA VAL A 21 -8.61 5.89 -19.73
C VAL A 21 -9.50 6.22 -18.53
N GLU A 22 -10.38 7.21 -18.65
CA GLU A 22 -11.31 7.58 -17.59
C GLU A 22 -12.32 6.46 -17.30
N GLU A 23 -12.88 5.81 -18.33
CA GLU A 23 -13.79 4.67 -18.16
C GLU A 23 -13.08 3.47 -17.47
N LEU A 24 -11.84 3.19 -17.89
CA LEU A 24 -11.00 2.18 -17.23
C LEU A 24 -10.75 2.54 -15.76
N MET A 25 -10.47 3.80 -15.47
CA MET A 25 -10.27 4.28 -14.10
C MET A 25 -11.53 4.15 -13.25
N GLN A 26 -12.70 4.48 -13.78
CA GLN A 26 -13.97 4.30 -13.09
C GLN A 26 -14.26 2.84 -12.77
N THR A 27 -14.00 1.94 -13.73
CA THR A 27 -14.12 0.49 -13.53
C THR A 27 -13.19 0.00 -12.43
N LEU A 28 -11.94 0.48 -12.43
CA LEU A 28 -10.96 0.14 -11.42
C LEU A 28 -11.34 0.64 -10.02
N VAL A 29 -11.83 1.88 -9.90
CA VAL A 29 -12.36 2.43 -8.64
C VAL A 29 -13.49 1.56 -8.12
N ALA A 30 -14.44 1.18 -8.97
CA ALA A 30 -15.55 0.31 -8.60
C ALA A 30 -15.06 -1.06 -8.09
N GLN A 31 -14.07 -1.66 -8.73
CA GLN A 31 -13.45 -2.91 -8.27
C GLN A 31 -12.74 -2.75 -6.93
N ILE A 32 -12.00 -1.66 -6.72
CA ILE A 32 -11.34 -1.37 -5.44
C ILE A 32 -12.40 -1.23 -4.34
N HIS A 33 -13.42 -0.40 -4.53
CA HIS A 33 -14.50 -0.21 -3.56
C HIS A 33 -15.25 -1.52 -3.28
N ALA A 34 -15.47 -2.37 -4.30
CA ALA A 34 -16.05 -3.69 -4.11
C ALA A 34 -15.16 -4.59 -3.22
N LYS A 35 -13.83 -4.57 -3.41
CA LYS A 35 -12.89 -5.28 -2.54
C LYS A 35 -12.85 -4.71 -1.12
N LEU A 36 -12.91 -3.38 -0.97
CA LEU A 36 -13.01 -2.74 0.35
C LEU A 36 -14.24 -3.25 1.12
N LYS A 37 -15.38 -3.35 0.46
CA LYS A 37 -16.63 -3.83 1.07
C LYS A 37 -16.64 -5.34 1.30
N ASN A 38 -16.29 -6.12 0.28
CA ASN A 38 -16.53 -7.57 0.28
C ASN A 38 -15.35 -8.38 0.83
N GLU A 39 -14.11 -7.96 0.60
CA GLU A 39 -12.92 -8.68 1.11
C GLU A 39 -12.47 -8.16 2.48
N LEU A 40 -12.53 -6.84 2.68
CA LEU A 40 -12.04 -6.20 3.91
C LEU A 40 -13.15 -5.87 4.90
N ASN A 41 -14.42 -6.09 4.54
CA ASN A 41 -15.57 -5.75 5.36
C ASN A 41 -15.47 -4.29 5.85
N LEU A 42 -15.22 -3.35 4.94
CA LEU A 42 -15.29 -1.93 5.26
C LEU A 42 -16.69 -1.40 4.95
N ARG A 43 -17.20 -0.56 5.83
CA ARG A 43 -18.46 0.16 5.65
C ARG A 43 -18.20 1.46 4.91
N GLU A 44 -18.93 1.67 3.83
CA GLU A 44 -18.96 2.93 3.09
C GLU A 44 -19.93 3.89 3.79
N ILE A 45 -19.47 5.11 4.08
CA ILE A 45 -20.28 6.17 4.68
C ILE A 45 -20.29 7.35 3.72
N PHE A 46 -21.48 7.85 3.39
CA PHE A 46 -21.67 9.01 2.52
C PHE A 46 -21.71 10.31 3.32
N ILE A 47 -21.04 11.33 2.80
CA ILE A 47 -21.02 12.70 3.33
C ILE A 47 -21.72 13.62 2.31
N PRO A 48 -22.76 14.37 2.69
CA PRO A 48 -23.29 14.48 4.05
C PRO A 48 -24.12 13.26 4.49
N ASN A 49 -24.82 12.59 3.56
CA ASN A 49 -25.58 11.37 3.81
C ASN A 49 -25.91 10.64 2.49
N SER A 50 -26.52 9.45 2.59
CA SER A 50 -26.86 8.61 1.43
C SER A 50 -28.02 9.13 0.57
N LYS A 51 -28.79 10.11 1.02
CA LYS A 51 -29.89 10.70 0.24
C LYS A 51 -29.48 11.94 -0.55
N ALA A 52 -28.34 12.55 -0.23
CA ALA A 52 -27.85 13.72 -0.93
C ALA A 52 -27.41 13.37 -2.37
N GLU A 53 -27.86 14.16 -3.35
CA GLU A 53 -27.41 14.05 -4.74
C GLU A 53 -25.92 14.42 -4.85
N ALA A 54 -25.50 15.45 -4.12
CA ALA A 54 -24.10 15.87 -4.01
C ALA A 54 -23.42 15.25 -2.79
N ARG A 55 -22.63 14.19 -3.01
CA ARG A 55 -21.99 13.44 -1.93
C ARG A 55 -20.60 12.91 -2.29
N CYS A 56 -19.79 12.66 -1.26
CA CYS A 56 -18.58 11.85 -1.34
C CYS A 56 -18.67 10.68 -0.35
N SER A 57 -17.75 9.72 -0.41
CA SER A 57 -17.69 8.61 0.54
C SER A 57 -16.37 8.53 1.28
N ILE A 58 -16.45 8.03 2.51
CA ILE A 58 -15.33 7.52 3.31
C ILE A 58 -15.55 6.04 3.60
N PHE A 59 -14.50 5.32 3.98
CA PHE A 59 -14.60 3.90 4.35
C PHE A 59 -14.06 3.67 5.75
N VAL A 60 -14.78 2.90 6.56
CA VAL A 60 -14.39 2.58 7.94
C VAL A 60 -14.50 1.09 8.22
N SER A 61 -13.65 0.55 9.08
CA SER A 61 -13.81 -0.85 9.55
C SER A 61 -14.97 -0.97 10.53
N HIS A 62 -15.62 -2.13 10.60
CA HIS A 62 -16.77 -2.35 11.51
C HIS A 62 -16.46 -2.03 12.98
N ASN A 63 -15.23 -2.31 13.41
CA ASN A 63 -14.80 -2.11 14.80
C ASN A 63 -14.24 -0.70 15.09
N TYR A 64 -14.18 0.21 14.11
CA TYR A 64 -13.44 1.48 14.27
C TYR A 64 -13.87 2.31 15.49
N ALA A 65 -15.18 2.36 15.79
CA ALA A 65 -15.70 3.16 16.90
C ALA A 65 -15.25 2.67 18.29
N ALA A 66 -15.11 1.35 18.45
CA ALA A 66 -14.72 0.71 19.72
C ALA A 66 -13.24 0.32 19.76
N CYS A 67 -12.50 0.49 18.67
CA CYS A 67 -11.12 0.05 18.59
C CYS A 67 -10.20 1.02 19.38
N PRO A 68 -9.31 0.51 20.27
CA PRO A 68 -8.40 1.37 21.02
C PRO A 68 -7.33 2.01 20.13
N LYS A 69 -7.03 1.42 18.96
CA LYS A 69 -6.03 1.88 18.00
C LYS A 69 -6.67 2.13 16.64
N LEU A 70 -6.55 3.35 16.13
CA LEU A 70 -7.03 3.71 14.80
C LEU A 70 -5.86 3.98 13.85
N CYS A 71 -6.02 3.59 12.59
CA CYS A 71 -5.14 3.94 11.50
C CYS A 71 -5.94 4.69 10.43
N ILE A 72 -5.59 5.97 10.24
CA ILE A 72 -6.23 6.88 9.30
C ILE A 72 -5.39 6.96 8.03
N PHE A 73 -6.03 6.76 6.88
CA PHE A 73 -5.40 6.81 5.56
C PHE A 73 -5.80 8.07 4.81
N MET A 74 -4.82 8.80 4.29
CA MET A 74 -5.02 10.05 3.54
C MET A 74 -4.37 9.97 2.16
N GLN A 75 -5.20 10.05 1.12
CA GLN A 75 -4.83 9.91 -0.29
C GLN A 75 -4.33 11.22 -0.91
N PRO A 76 -3.51 11.15 -1.98
CA PRO A 76 -2.88 12.33 -2.57
C PRO A 76 -3.84 13.11 -3.47
N GLY A 77 -4.45 14.17 -2.96
CA GLY A 77 -4.99 15.29 -3.76
C GLY A 77 -6.02 14.94 -4.85
N GLU A 78 -6.20 15.87 -5.80
CA GLU A 78 -7.28 15.90 -6.79
C GLU A 78 -7.38 14.62 -7.64
N GLY A 79 -8.62 14.21 -7.94
CA GLY A 79 -8.91 13.06 -8.79
C GLY A 79 -8.70 11.69 -8.15
N MET A 80 -8.18 11.60 -6.92
CA MET A 80 -8.10 10.34 -6.19
C MET A 80 -9.45 9.96 -5.57
N GLN A 81 -9.71 8.65 -5.54
CA GLN A 81 -10.87 8.05 -4.88
C GLN A 81 -10.43 7.18 -3.69
N PRO A 82 -11.31 6.95 -2.69
CA PRO A 82 -10.97 6.17 -1.51
C PRO A 82 -10.38 4.81 -1.84
N GLY A 83 -9.29 4.44 -1.17
CA GLY A 83 -8.61 3.17 -1.43
C GLY A 83 -7.61 3.22 -2.58
N MET A 84 -7.29 4.41 -3.11
CA MET A 84 -6.27 4.62 -4.13
C MET A 84 -5.13 5.54 -3.69
N TRP A 85 -3.92 5.17 -4.08
CA TRP A 85 -2.69 5.97 -3.94
C TRP A 85 -2.27 6.69 -5.22
N SER A 86 -2.67 6.20 -6.40
CA SER A 86 -2.27 6.73 -7.70
C SER A 86 -3.32 6.35 -8.75
N ARG A 87 -3.34 7.07 -9.87
CA ARG A 87 -4.09 6.73 -11.10
C ARG A 87 -3.23 6.08 -12.19
N THR A 88 -1.94 5.91 -11.95
CA THR A 88 -1.03 5.33 -12.94
C THR A 88 -1.28 3.85 -13.13
N ILE A 89 -1.47 3.43 -14.39
CA ILE A 89 -1.56 2.03 -14.79
C ILE A 89 -0.29 1.70 -15.57
N HIS A 90 0.51 0.77 -15.04
CA HIS A 90 1.75 0.39 -15.67
C HIS A 90 1.49 -0.64 -16.79
N PRO A 91 1.93 -0.42 -18.04
CA PRO A 91 1.62 -1.31 -19.17
C PRO A 91 2.01 -2.78 -18.94
N LYS A 92 3.12 -3.02 -18.23
CA LYS A 92 3.62 -4.39 -17.95
C LYS A 92 3.11 -5.00 -16.64
N THR A 93 2.74 -4.19 -15.64
CA THR A 93 2.46 -4.67 -14.28
C THR A 93 1.05 -4.36 -13.81
N GLY A 94 0.24 -3.74 -14.68
CA GLY A 94 -1.13 -3.33 -14.39
C GLY A 94 -1.18 -2.19 -13.38
N PHE A 95 -2.34 -2.07 -12.74
CA PHE A 95 -2.57 -1.09 -11.69
C PHE A 95 -1.99 -1.57 -10.36
N GLN A 96 -1.16 -0.73 -9.74
CA GLN A 96 -0.53 -1.02 -8.45
C GLN A 96 -0.92 0.01 -7.37
N GLY A 97 -1.58 1.12 -7.73
CA GLY A 97 -1.92 2.20 -6.80
C GLY A 97 -3.06 1.92 -5.82
N SER A 98 -3.28 0.69 -5.34
CA SER A 98 -4.34 0.36 -4.38
C SER A 98 -3.86 0.42 -2.93
N MET A 99 -4.71 0.91 -2.03
CA MET A 99 -4.48 0.88 -0.57
C MET A 99 -4.67 -0.51 0.05
N ILE A 100 -5.30 -1.46 -0.65
CA ILE A 100 -5.71 -2.77 -0.10
C ILE A 100 -4.59 -3.50 0.67
N PRO A 101 -3.33 -3.56 0.18
CA PRO A 101 -2.25 -4.21 0.94
C PRO A 101 -2.07 -3.59 2.34
N TYR A 102 -2.01 -2.26 2.42
CA TYR A 102 -1.87 -1.54 3.68
C TYR A 102 -3.06 -1.78 4.60
N LEU A 103 -4.28 -1.76 4.06
CA LEU A 103 -5.50 -1.98 4.83
C LEU A 103 -5.52 -3.41 5.41
N LYS A 104 -5.10 -4.42 4.64
CA LYS A 104 -4.95 -5.80 5.13
C LYS A 104 -3.96 -5.86 6.30
N THR A 105 -2.81 -5.19 6.19
CA THR A 105 -1.82 -5.15 7.29
C THR A 105 -2.34 -4.41 8.52
N ALA A 106 -3.05 -3.28 8.35
CA ALA A 106 -3.66 -2.55 9.45
C ALA A 106 -4.67 -3.42 10.21
N ILE A 107 -5.60 -4.06 9.50
CA ILE A 107 -6.61 -4.94 10.10
C ILE A 107 -5.95 -6.12 10.82
N GLN A 108 -4.95 -6.77 10.20
CA GLN A 108 -4.18 -7.85 10.83
C GLN A 108 -3.39 -7.38 12.06
N GLY A 109 -2.93 -6.12 12.07
CA GLY A 109 -2.28 -5.47 13.20
C GLY A 109 -3.23 -5.03 14.32
N GLY A 110 -4.53 -5.31 14.18
CA GLY A 110 -5.56 -4.98 15.16
C GLY A 110 -5.98 -3.50 15.18
N TYR A 111 -5.71 -2.76 14.11
CA TYR A 111 -6.18 -1.38 13.98
C TYR A 111 -7.64 -1.34 13.50
N GLY A 112 -8.42 -0.41 14.04
CA GLY A 112 -9.59 0.11 13.35
C GLY A 112 -9.12 1.04 12.22
N VAL A 113 -9.82 1.02 11.09
CA VAL A 113 -9.38 1.69 9.87
C VAL A 113 -10.35 2.79 9.48
N VAL A 114 -9.83 3.95 9.07
CA VAL A 114 -10.61 5.05 8.48
C VAL A 114 -9.88 5.53 7.22
N ILE A 115 -10.57 5.50 6.07
CA ILE A 115 -10.08 6.01 4.79
C ILE A 115 -10.82 7.31 4.50
N LEU A 116 -10.08 8.42 4.48
CA LEU A 116 -10.62 9.74 4.13
C LEU A 116 -10.72 9.93 2.61
N ASN A 117 -11.51 10.91 2.19
CA ASN A 117 -11.65 11.34 0.80
C ASN A 117 -11.57 12.87 0.67
N PRO A 118 -10.43 13.49 1.06
CA PRO A 118 -10.30 14.94 1.00
C PRO A 118 -10.34 15.49 -0.44
N SER A 119 -10.19 14.60 -1.43
CA SER A 119 -10.07 14.91 -2.86
C SER A 119 -11.40 15.15 -3.57
N THR A 120 -12.52 14.66 -3.01
CA THR A 120 -13.84 14.73 -3.65
C THR A 120 -14.66 15.85 -3.00
N ASN A 121 -14.58 17.05 -3.59
CA ASN A 121 -15.21 18.25 -3.03
C ASN A 121 -16.38 18.81 -3.84
N PHE A 122 -16.54 18.32 -5.08
CA PHE A 122 -17.58 18.72 -6.01
C PHE A 122 -18.13 17.50 -6.74
N CYS A 123 -19.36 17.60 -7.23
CA CYS A 123 -19.97 16.63 -8.12
C CYS A 123 -20.80 17.35 -9.19
N ILE A 124 -21.16 16.64 -10.25
CA ILE A 124 -22.09 17.15 -11.26
C ILE A 124 -23.50 16.65 -10.89
N VAL A 125 -24.42 17.57 -10.65
CA VAL A 125 -25.83 17.30 -10.35
C VAL A 125 -26.66 18.05 -11.38
N ASN A 126 -27.48 17.32 -12.14
CA ASN A 126 -28.31 17.89 -13.21
C ASN A 126 -27.52 18.78 -14.20
N GLY A 127 -26.29 18.40 -14.52
CA GLY A 127 -25.39 19.16 -15.41
C GLY A 127 -24.66 20.34 -14.75
N HIS A 128 -24.94 20.64 -13.48
CA HIS A 128 -24.31 21.74 -12.75
C HIS A 128 -23.28 21.24 -11.73
N ARG A 129 -22.17 21.98 -11.59
CA ARG A 129 -21.15 21.68 -10.58
C ARG A 129 -21.62 22.13 -9.20
N ALA A 130 -21.92 21.17 -8.33
CA ALA A 130 -22.34 21.39 -6.96
C ALA A 130 -21.19 21.12 -5.97
N LYS A 131 -21.05 21.99 -4.95
CA LYS A 131 -20.17 21.74 -3.80
C LYS A 131 -20.79 20.70 -2.90
N ILE A 132 -19.98 19.76 -2.41
CA ILE A 132 -20.45 18.73 -1.48
C ILE A 132 -20.48 19.33 -0.07
N LEU A 133 -21.64 19.27 0.59
CA LEU A 133 -21.79 19.74 1.96
C LEU A 133 -20.85 18.97 2.89
N HIS A 134 -20.17 19.68 3.79
CA HIS A 134 -19.14 19.15 4.70
C HIS A 134 -17.87 18.58 4.04
N SER A 135 -17.77 18.64 2.71
CA SER A 135 -16.58 18.27 1.94
C SER A 135 -16.27 19.32 0.89
N SER A 136 -16.71 20.57 1.04
CA SER A 136 -16.58 21.59 0.00
C SER A 136 -15.14 22.05 -0.25
N THR A 137 -14.23 21.77 0.70
CA THR A 137 -12.77 21.84 0.55
C THR A 137 -12.12 20.63 1.23
N PRO A 138 -10.85 20.30 0.89
CA PRO A 138 -10.11 19.24 1.57
C PRO A 138 -10.04 19.41 3.10
N GLU A 139 -9.83 20.64 3.58
CA GLU A 139 -9.75 20.97 5.00
C GLU A 139 -11.10 20.79 5.70
N ALA A 140 -12.19 21.20 5.04
CA ALA A 140 -13.54 21.00 5.53
C ALA A 140 -13.86 19.51 5.68
N HIS A 141 -13.47 18.70 4.68
CA HIS A 141 -13.64 17.24 4.72
C HIS A 141 -12.91 16.62 5.92
N VAL A 142 -11.61 16.89 6.08
CA VAL A 142 -10.82 16.31 7.19
C VAL A 142 -11.38 16.75 8.53
N SER A 143 -11.72 18.03 8.68
CA SER A 143 -12.29 18.57 9.92
C SER A 143 -13.64 17.94 10.26
N TYR A 144 -14.51 17.77 9.27
CA TYR A 144 -15.81 17.14 9.46
C TYR A 144 -15.68 15.67 9.86
N VAL A 145 -14.84 14.91 9.12
CA VAL A 145 -14.66 13.49 9.40
C VAL A 145 -14.03 13.28 10.78
N TRP A 146 -13.05 14.09 11.13
CA TRP A 146 -12.45 14.05 12.46
C TRP A 146 -13.49 14.26 13.56
N LYS A 147 -14.24 15.37 13.49
CA LYS A 147 -15.21 15.74 14.54
C LYS A 147 -16.35 14.72 14.69
N ASN A 148 -16.87 14.19 13.58
CA ASN A 148 -18.09 13.36 13.60
C ASN A 148 -17.81 11.86 13.65
N TYR A 149 -16.68 11.39 13.13
CA TYR A 149 -16.37 9.96 13.02
C TYR A 149 -15.10 9.53 13.73
N VAL A 150 -14.22 10.44 14.17
CA VAL A 150 -12.99 10.05 14.87
C VAL A 150 -13.02 10.45 16.35
N VAL A 151 -13.38 11.70 16.65
CA VAL A 151 -13.45 12.23 18.03
C VAL A 151 -14.34 11.36 18.94
N PRO A 152 -15.55 10.93 18.52
CA PRO A 152 -16.44 10.14 19.39
C PRO A 152 -15.94 8.72 19.71
N ASN A 153 -14.92 8.22 19.00
CA ASN A 153 -14.45 6.85 19.14
C ASN A 153 -13.61 6.66 20.40
N ALA A 154 -13.57 5.43 20.91
CA ALA A 154 -12.80 5.04 22.10
C ALA A 154 -11.27 5.05 21.91
N ALA A 155 -10.79 5.32 20.69
CA ALA A 155 -9.39 5.20 20.33
C ALA A 155 -8.50 6.18 21.09
N GLN A 156 -7.48 5.66 21.77
CA GLN A 156 -6.48 6.47 22.47
C GLN A 156 -5.20 6.64 21.66
N GLU A 157 -5.00 5.79 20.65
CA GLU A 157 -3.84 5.82 19.77
C GLU A 157 -4.31 5.91 18.32
N ILE A 158 -4.14 7.09 17.73
CA ILE A 158 -4.56 7.40 16.36
C ILE A 158 -3.31 7.60 15.51
N SER A 159 -3.08 6.65 14.62
CA SER A 159 -1.97 6.66 13.68
C SER A 159 -2.42 7.15 12.30
N PHE A 160 -1.49 7.73 11.55
CA PHE A 160 -1.74 8.22 10.20
C PHE A 160 -0.78 7.59 9.19
N ILE A 161 -1.30 7.18 8.04
CA ILE A 161 -0.52 6.82 6.85
C ILE A 161 -0.92 7.78 5.73
N VAL A 162 0.03 8.61 5.32
CA VAL A 162 -0.24 9.78 4.49
C VAL A 162 0.72 9.84 3.32
N HIS A 163 0.17 9.93 2.10
CA HIS A 163 0.96 9.92 0.87
C HIS A 163 1.01 11.30 0.20
N ASP A 164 2.20 11.70 -0.23
CA ASP A 164 2.46 12.86 -1.07
C ASP A 164 1.91 14.19 -0.49
N ASN A 165 1.26 15.01 -1.32
CA ASN A 165 0.63 16.28 -0.97
C ASN A 165 -0.39 16.21 0.19
N ALA A 166 -0.94 15.03 0.48
CA ALA A 166 -1.83 14.86 1.62
C ALA A 166 -1.15 15.19 2.96
N GLY A 167 0.18 15.16 3.02
CA GLY A 167 0.91 15.57 4.21
C GLY A 167 0.85 17.07 4.49
N VAL A 168 0.71 17.92 3.47
CA VAL A 168 0.45 19.36 3.67
C VAL A 168 -0.89 19.54 4.37
N LEU A 169 -1.92 18.83 3.89
CA LEU A 169 -3.25 18.85 4.47
C LEU A 169 -3.24 18.32 5.91
N LEU A 170 -2.54 17.21 6.18
CA LEU A 170 -2.39 16.68 7.53
C LEU A 170 -1.70 17.69 8.46
N LYS A 171 -0.58 18.29 8.03
CA LYS A 171 0.14 19.29 8.83
C LYS A 171 -0.77 20.45 9.24
N THR A 172 -1.51 21.02 8.29
CA THR A 172 -2.48 22.09 8.55
C THR A 172 -3.55 21.63 9.52
N PHE A 173 -4.08 20.42 9.35
CA PHE A 173 -5.06 19.84 10.25
C PHE A 173 -4.52 19.61 11.67
N LEU A 174 -3.31 19.08 11.83
CA LEU A 174 -2.68 18.86 13.14
C LEU A 174 -2.52 20.18 13.92
N SER A 175 -2.31 21.29 13.21
CA SER A 175 -2.21 22.62 13.83
C SER A 175 -3.52 23.12 14.45
N SER A 176 -4.67 22.59 14.02
CA SER A 176 -5.99 22.98 14.53
C SER A 176 -6.51 22.10 15.67
N LEU A 177 -5.79 21.02 16.00
CA LEU A 177 -6.16 20.11 17.09
C LEU A 177 -5.99 20.77 18.47
N SER A 178 -6.93 20.51 19.36
CA SER A 178 -6.81 20.86 20.77
C SER A 178 -5.75 20.00 21.48
N GLY A 179 -5.25 20.43 22.63
CA GLY A 179 -4.20 19.69 23.38
C GLY A 179 -4.58 18.25 23.72
N HIS A 180 -5.84 17.99 24.10
CA HIS A 180 -6.33 16.63 24.36
C HIS A 180 -6.37 15.77 23.09
N GLU A 181 -6.74 16.35 21.94
CA GLU A 181 -6.74 15.63 20.66
C GLU A 181 -5.32 15.33 20.18
N GLN A 182 -4.38 16.26 20.37
CA GLN A 182 -2.97 16.07 20.04
C GLN A 182 -2.35 14.89 20.82
N GLN A 183 -2.78 14.64 22.06
CA GLN A 183 -2.32 13.52 22.86
C GLN A 183 -2.74 12.16 22.29
N ARG A 184 -3.89 12.10 21.60
CA ARG A 184 -4.38 10.87 20.95
C ARG A 184 -3.60 10.50 19.69
N VAL A 185 -2.81 11.42 19.13
CA VAL A 185 -1.97 11.12 17.95
C VAL A 185 -0.84 10.17 18.38
N GLY A 186 -0.86 8.94 17.88
CA GLY A 186 0.10 7.89 18.23
C GLY A 186 1.36 7.92 17.37
N GLY A 187 1.19 7.97 16.05
CA GLY A 187 2.30 7.96 15.09
C GLY A 187 1.88 8.42 13.70
N ILE A 188 2.82 8.97 12.93
CA ILE A 188 2.56 9.48 11.59
C ILE A 188 3.61 8.91 10.63
N ALA A 189 3.18 8.06 9.69
CA ALA A 189 4.01 7.57 8.61
C ALA A 189 3.68 8.33 7.33
N PHE A 190 4.57 9.26 6.97
CA PHE A 190 4.56 9.96 5.69
C PHE A 190 5.27 9.12 4.62
N ILE A 191 4.72 9.14 3.41
CA ILE A 191 5.31 8.52 2.23
C ILE A 191 5.40 9.59 1.15
N GLU A 192 6.61 9.94 0.70
CA GLU A 192 6.88 10.96 -0.31
C GLU A 192 6.28 12.35 0.02
N SER A 193 6.18 12.70 1.30
CA SER A 193 5.37 13.87 1.68
C SER A 193 5.99 15.21 1.25
N ALA A 194 5.12 16.10 0.76
CA ALA A 194 5.48 17.44 0.32
C ALA A 194 5.35 18.53 1.40
N HIS A 195 4.99 18.19 2.65
CA HIS A 195 4.83 19.18 3.71
C HIS A 195 6.14 19.91 4.01
N GLN A 196 6.06 21.10 4.59
CA GLN A 196 7.25 21.83 5.05
C GLN A 196 6.94 22.51 6.36
N VAL A 197 7.89 22.50 7.29
CA VAL A 197 7.80 23.32 8.50
C VAL A 197 8.12 24.78 8.17
N SER A 198 7.39 25.70 8.78
CA SER A 198 7.52 27.15 8.61
C SER A 198 7.65 27.84 9.97
N SER A 199 8.13 29.08 9.97
CA SER A 199 8.34 29.88 11.19
C SER A 199 7.06 30.07 12.02
N GLY A 200 5.90 30.11 11.36
CA GLY A 200 4.59 30.27 12.00
C GLY A 200 4.01 29.00 12.64
N ASP A 201 4.65 27.84 12.45
CA ASP A 201 4.19 26.60 13.09
C ASP A 201 4.40 26.63 14.60
N SER A 202 3.39 26.16 15.35
CA SER A 202 3.46 26.08 16.81
C SER A 202 4.54 25.10 17.27
N ASN A 203 5.09 25.35 18.46
CA ASN A 203 6.08 24.46 19.07
C ASN A 203 5.53 23.04 19.27
N ALA A 204 4.26 22.91 19.66
CA ALA A 204 3.59 21.63 19.85
C ALA A 204 3.50 20.82 18.53
N LEU A 205 3.20 21.47 17.40
CA LEU A 205 3.18 20.81 16.09
C LEU A 205 4.58 20.34 15.70
N ARG A 206 5.60 21.20 15.87
CA ARG A 206 7.00 20.85 15.54
C ARG A 206 7.52 19.70 16.41
N GLU A 207 7.14 19.66 17.68
CA GLU A 207 7.45 18.57 18.60
C GLU A 207 6.76 17.28 18.18
N MET A 208 5.46 17.33 17.89
CA MET A 208 4.72 16.18 17.38
C MET A 208 5.35 15.59 16.10
N LEU A 209 5.69 16.43 15.12
CA LEU A 209 6.34 15.97 13.89
C LEU A 209 7.73 15.37 14.17
N ARG A 210 8.51 15.97 15.07
CA ARG A 210 9.85 15.49 15.41
C ARG A 210 9.82 14.13 16.12
N GLU A 211 8.85 13.93 17.01
CA GLU A 211 8.84 12.80 17.94
C GLU A 211 7.95 11.64 17.49
N LYS A 212 6.91 11.93 16.71
CA LYS A 212 5.89 10.94 16.33
C LYS A 212 5.83 10.68 14.82
N ALA A 213 6.60 11.39 13.99
CA ALA A 213 6.54 11.24 12.55
C ALA A 213 7.83 10.73 11.91
N VAL A 214 7.65 9.90 10.88
CA VAL A 214 8.69 9.49 9.93
C VAL A 214 8.22 9.76 8.51
N ASN A 215 9.13 10.19 7.64
CA ASN A 215 8.90 10.27 6.21
C ASN A 215 9.77 9.23 5.49
N PHE A 216 9.18 8.50 4.55
CA PHE A 216 9.90 7.64 3.63
C PHE A 216 9.92 8.30 2.26
N GLU A 217 11.10 8.48 1.66
CA GLU A 217 11.24 9.10 0.34
C GLU A 217 12.30 8.42 -0.53
N ALA A 218 12.06 8.40 -1.83
CA ALA A 218 13.02 7.93 -2.81
C ALA A 218 14.18 8.93 -2.90
N SER A 219 15.40 8.45 -2.68
CA SER A 219 16.60 9.27 -2.64
C SER A 219 17.81 8.51 -3.19
N THR A 220 18.83 9.25 -3.62
CA THR A 220 20.13 8.71 -3.99
C THR A 220 20.97 8.31 -2.78
N GLU A 221 20.59 8.75 -1.59
CA GLU A 221 21.22 8.34 -0.33
C GLU A 221 21.07 6.82 -0.11
N PRO A 222 22.03 6.15 0.57
CA PRO A 222 21.91 4.73 0.89
C PRO A 222 20.60 4.43 1.62
N MET A 223 19.99 3.29 1.30
CA MET A 223 18.66 2.96 1.85
C MET A 223 18.64 3.00 3.37
N PHE A 224 17.56 3.56 3.90
CA PHE A 224 17.23 3.77 5.30
C PHE A 224 18.25 4.57 6.11
N THR A 225 19.08 5.35 5.43
CA THR A 225 19.83 6.44 6.06
C THR A 225 18.91 7.65 6.25
N VAL A 226 19.22 8.45 7.27
CA VAL A 226 18.49 9.70 7.53
C VAL A 226 18.94 10.77 6.54
N ILE A 227 17.99 11.37 5.84
CA ILE A 227 18.24 12.45 4.88
C ILE A 227 18.18 13.78 5.64
N GLY A 228 19.36 14.36 5.90
CA GLY A 228 19.49 15.56 6.75
C GLY A 228 18.74 16.78 6.21
N SER A 229 18.80 17.03 4.90
CA SER A 229 18.13 18.16 4.25
C SER A 229 16.61 18.06 4.33
N SER A 230 16.04 16.89 4.07
CA SER A 230 14.61 16.63 4.22
C SER A 230 14.20 16.68 5.69
N LYS A 231 15.00 16.15 6.62
CA LYS A 231 14.71 16.27 8.06
C LYS A 231 14.56 17.73 8.49
N ALA A 232 15.45 18.61 8.03
CA ALA A 232 15.38 20.04 8.32
C ALA A 232 14.13 20.71 7.70
N ARG A 233 13.80 20.36 6.45
CA ARG A 233 12.66 20.95 5.71
C ARG A 233 11.29 20.45 6.20
N LEU A 234 11.19 19.16 6.51
CA LEU A 234 9.94 18.50 6.91
C LEU A 234 9.69 18.58 8.41
N GLY A 235 10.73 18.77 9.23
CA GLY A 235 10.63 18.80 10.69
C GLY A 235 10.42 17.41 11.34
N CYS A 236 10.46 16.33 10.55
CA CYS A 236 10.38 14.95 11.00
C CYS A 236 11.56 14.13 10.45
N THR A 237 11.81 12.94 11.01
CA THR A 237 12.88 12.08 10.49
C THR A 237 12.54 11.59 9.09
N SER A 238 13.40 11.84 8.10
CA SER A 238 13.22 11.37 6.72
C SER A 238 14.20 10.26 6.40
N LEU A 239 13.72 9.12 5.90
CA LEU A 239 14.50 7.94 5.57
C LEU A 239 14.51 7.72 4.06
N SER A 240 15.71 7.54 3.50
CA SER A 240 15.87 7.10 2.11
C SER A 240 15.26 5.70 1.92
N VAL A 241 14.56 5.46 0.82
CA VAL A 241 14.18 4.09 0.40
C VAL A 241 15.02 3.61 -0.78
N GLY A 242 16.02 4.39 -1.18
CA GLY A 242 16.74 4.22 -2.44
C GLY A 242 15.90 4.68 -3.63
N ARG A 243 16.57 4.93 -4.76
CA ARG A 243 15.95 5.32 -6.02
C ARG A 243 16.40 4.33 -7.08
N THR A 244 15.50 3.81 -7.91
CA THR A 244 15.94 2.94 -9.01
C THR A 244 16.33 3.76 -10.24
N SER A 245 17.18 3.18 -11.08
CA SER A 245 17.67 3.78 -12.32
C SER A 245 16.66 3.73 -13.48
N GLY A 246 15.52 3.03 -13.30
CA GLY A 246 14.50 2.86 -14.34
C GLY A 246 13.59 4.07 -14.55
N GLU A 247 12.94 4.13 -15.72
CA GLU A 247 11.97 5.17 -16.13
C GLU A 247 10.68 5.22 -15.32
N ALA A 248 10.42 4.25 -14.44
CA ALA A 248 9.16 4.21 -13.70
C ALA A 248 9.17 5.10 -12.44
N ASN A 249 7.98 5.57 -12.10
CA ASN A 249 7.70 6.65 -11.17
C ASN A 249 8.18 6.31 -9.75
N ASN A 250 9.37 6.80 -9.34
CA ASN A 250 10.00 6.49 -8.06
C ASN A 250 9.05 6.65 -6.85
N ARG A 251 8.15 7.63 -6.89
CA ARG A 251 7.16 7.87 -5.83
C ARG A 251 6.20 6.69 -5.61
N GLU A 252 5.75 6.07 -6.71
CA GLU A 252 4.86 4.90 -6.63
C GLU A 252 5.59 3.70 -6.01
N TRP A 253 6.90 3.57 -6.26
CA TRP A 253 7.70 2.51 -5.68
C TRP A 253 7.84 2.63 -4.18
N THR A 254 7.99 3.85 -3.67
CA THR A 254 8.13 4.11 -2.23
C THR A 254 6.93 3.54 -1.48
N VAL A 255 5.69 3.79 -1.95
CA VAL A 255 4.46 3.27 -1.33
C VAL A 255 4.50 1.74 -1.19
N HIS A 256 4.91 1.01 -2.22
CA HIS A 256 4.99 -0.45 -2.12
C HIS A 256 6.10 -0.93 -1.20
N SER A 257 7.25 -0.27 -1.27
CA SER A 257 8.49 -0.72 -0.63
C SER A 257 8.43 -0.62 0.89
N VAL A 258 7.71 0.39 1.41
CA VAL A 258 7.75 0.76 2.83
C VAL A 258 6.56 0.30 3.65
N GLN A 259 5.63 -0.47 3.08
CA GLN A 259 4.44 -0.93 3.80
C GLN A 259 4.78 -1.56 5.14
N THR A 260 5.68 -2.54 5.16
CA THR A 260 6.12 -3.20 6.40
C THR A 260 6.82 -2.21 7.34
N SER A 261 7.69 -1.36 6.81
CA SER A 261 8.44 -0.36 7.59
C SER A 261 7.53 0.66 8.26
N ALA A 262 6.48 1.11 7.57
CA ALA A 262 5.49 2.05 8.09
C ALA A 262 4.74 1.45 9.30
N PHE A 263 4.29 0.20 9.21
CA PHE A 263 3.61 -0.44 10.35
C PHE A 263 4.56 -0.80 11.49
N VAL A 264 5.79 -1.22 11.21
CA VAL A 264 6.81 -1.43 12.26
C VAL A 264 7.10 -0.13 12.99
N PHE A 265 7.19 0.98 12.28
CA PHE A 265 7.31 2.31 12.88
C PHE A 265 6.11 2.63 13.78
N LEU A 266 4.88 2.55 13.25
CA LEU A 266 3.67 2.87 14.03
C LEU A 266 3.53 2.00 15.29
N GLN A 267 3.95 0.73 15.24
CA GLN A 267 3.92 -0.17 16.40
C GLN A 267 4.99 0.12 17.45
N SER A 268 6.07 0.79 17.09
CA SER A 268 7.25 0.99 17.96
C SER A 268 7.43 2.43 18.44
N ILE A 269 6.80 3.40 17.78
CA ILE A 269 6.97 4.84 18.06
C ILE A 269 6.58 5.24 19.49
N ALA A 270 5.65 4.51 20.12
CA ALA A 270 5.31 4.70 21.52
C ALA A 270 6.50 4.48 22.49
N SER A 271 7.55 3.77 22.04
CA SER A 271 8.79 3.56 22.80
C SER A 271 9.83 4.66 22.58
N GLY A 272 9.62 5.56 21.61
CA GLY A 272 10.58 6.59 21.21
C GLY A 272 11.00 6.52 19.74
N ILE A 273 11.46 7.66 19.21
CA ILE A 273 11.87 7.76 17.80
C ILE A 273 13.10 6.88 17.51
N GLU A 274 14.08 6.81 18.40
CA GLU A 274 15.31 6.04 18.18
C GLU A 274 15.04 4.53 18.18
N GLU A 275 14.21 4.06 19.10
CA GLU A 275 13.73 2.68 19.21
C GLU A 275 12.96 2.29 17.96
N SER A 276 12.10 3.17 17.46
CA SER A 276 11.35 2.93 16.23
C SER A 276 12.25 2.83 15.00
N LEU A 277 13.25 3.70 14.88
CA LEU A 277 14.24 3.65 13.80
C LEU A 277 15.08 2.37 13.89
N HIS A 278 15.39 1.91 15.10
CA HIS A 278 16.04 0.62 15.30
C HIS A 278 15.14 -0.54 14.87
N ALA A 279 13.85 -0.51 15.21
CA ALA A 279 12.88 -1.54 14.83
C ALA A 279 12.71 -1.62 13.31
N ILE A 280 12.69 -0.48 12.60
CA ILE A 280 12.62 -0.45 11.12
C ILE A 280 13.81 -1.19 10.49
N ARG A 281 14.98 -1.26 11.13
CA ARG A 281 16.13 -2.05 10.61
C ARG A 281 15.80 -3.53 10.45
N ALA A 282 14.83 -4.05 11.19
CA ALA A 282 14.36 -5.41 11.05
C ALA A 282 13.60 -5.65 9.74
N THR A 283 13.20 -4.62 9.00
CA THR A 283 12.51 -4.75 7.70
C THR A 283 13.46 -4.61 6.52
N PHE A 284 14.75 -4.43 6.76
CA PHE A 284 15.74 -4.25 5.70
C PHE A 284 15.86 -5.51 4.85
N PRO A 285 16.01 -5.37 3.53
CA PRO A 285 16.10 -6.51 2.66
C PRO A 285 17.42 -7.24 2.91
N ASN A 286 17.35 -8.56 2.92
CA ASN A 286 18.46 -9.43 3.29
C ASN A 286 18.62 -10.60 2.30
N LYS A 287 17.79 -10.64 1.26
CA LYS A 287 17.77 -11.70 0.26
C LYS A 287 17.48 -11.13 -1.11
N LEU A 288 18.41 -11.31 -2.04
CA LEU A 288 18.18 -11.08 -3.46
C LEU A 288 17.63 -12.36 -4.08
N ILE A 289 16.55 -12.23 -4.85
CA ILE A 289 16.00 -13.28 -5.71
C ILE A 289 16.26 -12.86 -7.16
N VAL A 290 16.83 -13.77 -7.95
CA VAL A 290 17.17 -13.55 -9.37
C VAL A 290 16.50 -14.63 -10.18
N THR A 291 15.52 -14.27 -11.00
CA THR A 291 14.98 -15.16 -12.03
C THR A 291 15.61 -14.81 -13.37
N VAL A 292 16.34 -15.76 -13.95
CA VAL A 292 16.78 -15.67 -15.34
C VAL A 292 15.66 -16.22 -16.20
N ASN A 293 14.91 -15.34 -16.88
CA ASN A 293 13.72 -15.73 -17.63
C ASN A 293 14.13 -16.32 -18.99
N ARG A 294 14.69 -15.48 -19.85
CA ARG A 294 15.06 -15.83 -21.24
C ARG A 294 16.09 -14.85 -21.80
N ALA A 295 16.66 -15.16 -22.97
CA ALA A 295 17.50 -14.22 -23.73
C ALA A 295 17.05 -14.11 -25.19
N ARG A 296 17.48 -13.04 -25.86
CA ARG A 296 17.46 -12.85 -27.31
C ARG A 296 18.88 -12.54 -27.74
N LEU A 297 19.52 -13.52 -28.33
CA LEU A 297 20.93 -13.45 -28.70
C LEU A 297 21.08 -12.96 -30.15
N THR A 298 22.27 -12.50 -30.52
CA THR A 298 22.59 -12.03 -31.87
C THR A 298 23.67 -12.88 -32.53
N GLY A 299 23.69 -12.96 -33.87
CA GLY A 299 24.64 -13.79 -34.62
C GLY A 299 24.04 -15.11 -35.11
N GLN A 300 24.73 -16.23 -34.87
CA GLN A 300 24.34 -17.56 -35.33
C GLN A 300 23.79 -18.41 -34.17
N PRO A 301 22.87 -19.37 -34.44
CA PRO A 301 22.34 -20.27 -33.43
C PRO A 301 23.42 -20.91 -32.56
N TYR A 302 23.25 -20.78 -31.24
CA TYR A 302 24.23 -21.26 -30.26
C TYR A 302 23.97 -22.71 -29.85
N ASN A 303 25.02 -23.43 -29.44
CA ASN A 303 24.95 -24.87 -29.21
C ASN A 303 24.13 -25.25 -27.98
N ASN A 304 24.32 -24.55 -26.86
CA ASN A 304 23.55 -24.68 -25.63
C ASN A 304 23.81 -23.48 -24.70
N PRO A 305 23.14 -22.34 -24.93
CA PRO A 305 23.23 -21.18 -24.06
C PRO A 305 22.79 -21.47 -22.62
N PHE A 306 23.55 -20.94 -21.66
CA PHE A 306 23.21 -20.95 -20.24
C PHE A 306 23.68 -19.67 -19.55
N ALA A 307 22.98 -19.27 -18.50
CA ALA A 307 23.35 -18.12 -17.68
C ALA A 307 24.03 -18.54 -16.38
N VAL A 308 24.98 -17.73 -15.95
CA VAL A 308 25.73 -17.86 -14.70
C VAL A 308 25.45 -16.63 -13.86
N VAL A 309 24.79 -16.80 -12.72
CA VAL A 309 24.51 -15.74 -11.76
C VAL A 309 25.56 -15.77 -10.66
N GLN A 310 26.25 -14.64 -10.47
CA GLN A 310 27.29 -14.43 -9.46
C GLN A 310 26.89 -13.30 -8.53
N CYS A 311 26.76 -13.59 -7.24
CA CYS A 311 26.43 -12.59 -6.22
C CYS A 311 26.85 -13.08 -4.84
N ALA A 312 27.33 -12.16 -3.99
CA ALA A 312 27.75 -12.45 -2.60
C ALA A 312 28.70 -13.67 -2.50
N GLY A 313 29.68 -13.76 -3.40
CA GLY A 313 30.65 -14.87 -3.46
C GLY A 313 30.08 -16.21 -3.95
N GLN A 314 28.79 -16.29 -4.27
CA GLN A 314 28.14 -17.49 -4.80
C GLN A 314 28.06 -17.42 -6.33
N LYS A 315 28.24 -18.57 -6.98
CA LYS A 315 28.03 -18.77 -8.42
C LYS A 315 27.00 -19.88 -8.62
N LYS A 316 25.93 -19.59 -9.38
CA LYS A 316 24.85 -20.52 -9.72
C LYS A 316 24.58 -20.47 -11.21
N GLU A 317 24.32 -21.60 -11.82
CA GLU A 317 24.17 -21.72 -13.28
C GLU A 317 22.78 -22.26 -13.62
N THR A 318 22.18 -21.76 -14.70
CA THR A 318 20.95 -22.33 -15.23
C THR A 318 21.23 -23.72 -15.79
N VAL A 319 20.33 -24.66 -15.52
CA VAL A 319 20.37 -26.01 -16.08
C VAL A 319 19.43 -26.12 -17.28
N GLY A 320 19.69 -27.06 -18.18
CA GLY A 320 18.87 -27.23 -19.38
C GLY A 320 19.70 -27.59 -20.62
N SER A 321 19.00 -27.97 -21.68
CA SER A 321 19.56 -28.27 -22.99
C SER A 321 18.84 -27.43 -24.06
N HIS A 322 19.40 -26.27 -24.38
CA HIS A 322 18.87 -25.31 -25.36
C HIS A 322 19.64 -25.43 -26.67
N LYS A 323 19.41 -26.52 -27.40
CA LYS A 323 20.20 -26.82 -28.60
C LYS A 323 19.86 -25.89 -29.75
N HIS A 324 20.88 -25.31 -30.40
CA HIS A 324 20.78 -24.56 -31.64
C HIS A 324 19.71 -23.46 -31.58
N THR A 325 19.83 -22.55 -30.60
CA THR A 325 18.85 -21.47 -30.39
C THR A 325 19.49 -20.11 -30.18
N MET A 326 18.76 -19.08 -30.58
CA MET A 326 19.03 -17.67 -30.29
C MET A 326 18.12 -17.12 -29.19
N ASP A 327 17.07 -17.86 -28.85
CA ASP A 327 16.02 -17.45 -27.92
C ASP A 327 15.89 -18.49 -26.79
N PRO A 328 16.92 -18.69 -25.95
CA PRO A 328 16.84 -19.64 -24.85
C PRO A 328 15.88 -19.12 -23.77
N GLU A 329 15.01 -20.01 -23.27
CA GLU A 329 14.13 -19.75 -22.13
C GLU A 329 14.49 -20.66 -20.96
N TRP A 330 14.96 -20.09 -19.86
CA TRP A 330 15.39 -20.85 -18.68
C TRP A 330 14.37 -20.84 -17.56
N ASN A 331 13.71 -19.70 -17.32
CA ASN A 331 12.73 -19.46 -16.25
C ASN A 331 13.18 -20.01 -14.88
N GLN A 332 14.44 -19.76 -14.53
CA GLN A 332 15.08 -20.34 -13.34
C GLN A 332 15.40 -19.29 -12.28
N THR A 333 15.00 -19.57 -11.04
CA THR A 333 15.15 -18.67 -9.90
C THR A 333 16.26 -19.09 -8.95
N PHE A 334 17.10 -18.12 -8.60
CA PHE A 334 18.19 -18.24 -7.64
C PHE A 334 17.99 -17.24 -6.49
N SER A 335 18.57 -17.53 -5.33
CA SER A 335 18.53 -16.59 -4.20
C SER A 335 19.89 -16.43 -3.56
N PHE A 336 20.20 -15.23 -3.07
CA PHE A 336 21.49 -14.85 -2.49
C PHE A 336 21.27 -14.02 -1.22
N PRO A 337 22.07 -14.20 -0.15
CA PRO A 337 21.96 -13.42 1.07
C PRO A 337 22.66 -12.07 0.85
N VAL A 338 21.89 -11.04 0.57
CA VAL A 338 22.41 -9.72 0.20
C VAL A 338 21.77 -8.67 1.09
N THR A 339 22.60 -7.95 1.84
CA THR A 339 22.17 -6.92 2.81
C THR A 339 22.68 -5.53 2.48
N SER A 340 23.69 -5.40 1.61
CA SER A 340 24.27 -4.11 1.23
C SER A 340 23.72 -3.64 -0.11
N SER A 341 23.35 -2.36 -0.18
CA SER A 341 22.95 -1.69 -1.42
C SER A 341 24.09 -1.51 -2.42
N GLU A 342 25.34 -1.60 -1.95
CA GLU A 342 26.55 -1.51 -2.80
C GLU A 342 26.93 -2.86 -3.43
N ALA A 343 26.29 -3.95 -2.98
CA ALA A 343 26.55 -5.27 -3.54
C ALA A 343 26.17 -5.29 -5.03
N LYS A 344 26.89 -6.10 -5.81
CA LYS A 344 26.64 -6.29 -7.24
C LYS A 344 26.18 -7.72 -7.51
N VAL A 345 25.24 -7.87 -8.44
CA VAL A 345 24.91 -9.14 -9.07
C VAL A 345 25.41 -9.11 -10.51
N VAL A 346 26.15 -10.15 -10.89
CA VAL A 346 26.72 -10.31 -12.23
C VAL A 346 26.07 -11.52 -12.88
N ILE A 347 25.43 -11.32 -14.02
CA ILE A 347 24.83 -12.39 -14.84
C ILE A 347 25.67 -12.51 -16.10
N VAL A 348 26.28 -13.67 -16.31
CA VAL A 348 27.09 -13.94 -17.51
C VAL A 348 26.36 -14.97 -18.35
N VAL A 349 26.08 -14.66 -19.62
CA VAL A 349 25.51 -15.61 -20.57
C VAL A 349 26.65 -16.27 -21.34
N LYS A 350 26.64 -17.60 -21.41
CA LYS A 350 27.67 -18.41 -22.05
C LYS A 350 27.05 -19.43 -22.98
N ASP A 351 27.78 -19.83 -24.01
CA ASP A 351 27.44 -20.99 -24.81
C ASP A 351 28.31 -22.20 -24.40
N ARG A 352 27.69 -23.38 -24.28
CA ARG A 352 28.49 -24.60 -24.02
C ARG A 352 29.18 -25.03 -25.30
N SER A 353 30.50 -24.89 -25.29
CA SER A 353 31.41 -25.33 -26.33
C SER A 353 32.52 -26.17 -25.71
N PHE A 354 32.98 -27.18 -26.43
CA PHE A 354 34.12 -28.00 -26.04
C PHE A 354 35.38 -27.49 -26.78
N PRO A 355 36.54 -27.31 -26.12
CA PRO A 355 36.87 -27.68 -24.73
C PRO A 355 36.55 -26.61 -23.67
N MET A 356 36.24 -25.37 -24.06
CA MET A 356 35.89 -24.28 -23.14
C MET A 356 34.66 -23.53 -23.61
N ASN A 357 33.78 -23.19 -22.67
CA ASN A 357 32.58 -22.41 -22.91
C ASN A 357 32.92 -20.99 -23.40
N THR A 358 32.21 -20.54 -24.42
CA THR A 358 32.35 -19.19 -24.97
C THR A 358 31.45 -18.21 -24.21
N SER A 359 31.97 -17.04 -23.83
CA SER A 359 31.12 -15.99 -23.27
C SER A 359 30.38 -15.23 -24.37
N LEU A 360 29.10 -14.97 -24.14
CA LEU A 360 28.23 -14.16 -24.99
C LEU A 360 28.05 -12.74 -24.44
N GLY A 361 28.53 -12.49 -23.22
CA GLY A 361 28.46 -11.19 -22.55
C GLY A 361 27.86 -11.29 -21.15
N GLN A 362 27.84 -10.15 -20.47
CA GLN A 362 27.41 -10.03 -19.08
C GLN A 362 26.48 -8.84 -18.83
N VAL A 363 25.76 -8.93 -17.72
CA VAL A 363 25.01 -7.85 -17.09
C VAL A 363 25.54 -7.69 -15.67
N VAL A 364 25.82 -6.46 -15.27
CA VAL A 364 26.20 -6.10 -13.91
C VAL A 364 25.13 -5.16 -13.37
N VAL A 365 24.47 -5.53 -12.28
CA VAL A 365 23.45 -4.70 -11.61
C VAL A 365 23.88 -4.44 -10.18
N THR A 366 23.88 -3.18 -9.77
CA THR A 366 24.11 -2.80 -8.37
C THR A 366 22.80 -2.90 -7.60
N MET A 367 22.83 -3.36 -6.35
CA MET A 367 21.60 -3.56 -5.56
C MET A 367 20.80 -2.28 -5.33
N SER A 368 21.45 -1.11 -5.31
CA SER A 368 20.80 0.20 -5.33
C SER A 368 19.86 0.40 -6.53
N GLU A 369 20.08 -0.30 -7.64
CA GLU A 369 19.26 -0.20 -8.85
C GLU A 369 18.04 -1.13 -8.85
N VAL A 370 18.00 -2.15 -7.99
CA VAL A 370 16.90 -3.14 -7.95
C VAL A 370 15.68 -2.60 -7.19
N GLY A 371 15.89 -1.67 -6.25
CA GLY A 371 14.84 -1.16 -5.37
C GLY A 371 14.44 -2.18 -4.28
N LEU A 372 13.63 -1.71 -3.32
CA LEU A 372 13.25 -2.46 -2.13
C LEU A 372 11.91 -3.20 -2.30
N ASN A 373 11.83 -4.47 -1.87
CA ASN A 373 10.59 -5.26 -1.72
C ASN A 373 9.68 -5.30 -2.98
N ARG A 374 10.28 -5.32 -4.18
CA ARG A 374 9.54 -5.44 -5.45
C ARG A 374 10.32 -6.25 -6.48
N ALA A 375 9.60 -6.96 -7.34
CA ALA A 375 10.15 -7.62 -8.51
C ALA A 375 10.29 -6.63 -9.69
N ASP A 376 11.52 -6.39 -10.13
CA ASP A 376 11.86 -5.67 -11.35
C ASP A 376 12.10 -6.66 -12.49
N ARG A 377 11.19 -6.69 -13.47
CA ARG A 377 11.30 -7.53 -14.67
C ARG A 377 11.56 -6.66 -15.91
N ARG A 378 12.74 -6.79 -16.51
CA ARG A 378 13.11 -6.05 -17.72
C ARG A 378 14.19 -6.76 -18.54
N TRP A 379 14.36 -6.29 -19.77
CA TRP A 379 15.46 -6.67 -20.65
C TRP A 379 16.72 -5.88 -20.28
N PHE A 380 17.84 -6.59 -20.25
CA PHE A 380 19.17 -6.03 -20.01
C PHE A 380 20.05 -6.37 -21.21
N ALA A 381 20.62 -5.35 -21.85
CA ALA A 381 21.58 -5.55 -22.93
C ALA A 381 22.86 -6.19 -22.38
N LEU A 382 23.35 -7.24 -23.06
CA LEU A 382 24.63 -7.86 -22.73
C LEU A 382 25.78 -6.91 -23.08
N ARG A 383 26.77 -6.84 -22.21
CA ARG A 383 28.02 -6.09 -22.37
C ARG A 383 29.20 -7.04 -22.44
N ASP A 384 30.29 -6.62 -23.07
CA ASP A 384 31.52 -7.41 -23.07
C ASP A 384 32.07 -7.57 -21.63
N GLU A 385 32.68 -8.72 -21.34
CA GLU A 385 33.20 -9.02 -20.00
C GLU A 385 34.42 -8.17 -19.64
N LYS A 386 35.26 -7.85 -20.61
CA LYS A 386 36.52 -7.12 -20.42
C LYS A 386 36.32 -5.61 -20.58
N VAL A 387 35.47 -5.22 -21.53
CA VAL A 387 35.19 -3.82 -21.86
C VAL A 387 33.71 -3.53 -21.64
N ALA A 388 33.36 -3.07 -20.44
CA ALA A 388 31.96 -2.88 -20.04
C ALA A 388 31.15 -1.90 -20.93
N THR A 389 31.82 -1.01 -21.67
CA THR A 389 31.18 -0.09 -22.63
C THR A 389 30.85 -0.76 -23.96
N SER A 390 31.54 -1.84 -24.32
CA SER A 390 31.32 -2.58 -25.55
C SER A 390 30.09 -3.49 -25.46
N HIS A 391 29.39 -3.63 -26.58
CA HIS A 391 28.22 -4.50 -26.69
C HIS A 391 28.64 -5.98 -26.64
N GLY A 392 27.85 -6.79 -25.94
CA GLY A 392 27.85 -8.24 -26.04
C GLY A 392 26.82 -8.74 -27.06
N ASN A 393 26.52 -10.03 -27.01
CA ASN A 393 25.74 -10.72 -28.04
C ASN A 393 24.25 -10.83 -27.65
N GLY A 394 23.55 -9.70 -27.65
CA GLY A 394 22.10 -9.62 -27.47
C GLY A 394 21.66 -9.11 -26.10
N GLU A 395 20.51 -9.58 -25.62
CA GLU A 395 19.87 -9.13 -24.38
C GLU A 395 19.30 -10.30 -23.56
N VAL A 396 19.21 -10.12 -22.25
CA VAL A 396 18.63 -11.10 -21.31
C VAL A 396 17.51 -10.47 -20.48
N GLU A 397 16.38 -11.15 -20.38
CA GLU A 397 15.25 -10.74 -19.55
C GLU A 397 15.43 -11.31 -18.14
N LEU A 398 15.61 -10.43 -17.16
CA LEU A 398 15.79 -10.81 -15.75
C LEU A 398 14.61 -10.29 -14.92
N THR A 399 14.27 -11.05 -13.88
CA THR A 399 13.41 -10.58 -12.78
C THR A 399 14.25 -10.54 -11.51
N LEU A 400 14.48 -9.34 -10.97
CA LEU A 400 15.29 -9.11 -9.77
C LEU A 400 14.36 -8.66 -8.63
N GLU A 401 14.49 -9.26 -7.45
CA GLU A 401 13.67 -8.90 -6.29
C GLU A 401 14.55 -8.85 -5.04
N TRP A 402 14.65 -7.69 -4.39
CA TRP A 402 15.41 -7.55 -3.15
C TRP A 402 14.46 -7.46 -1.95
N VAL A 403 14.32 -8.59 -1.25
CA VAL A 403 13.27 -8.76 -0.23
C VAL A 403 13.85 -8.91 1.17
N HIS A 404 13.02 -8.56 2.14
CA HIS A 404 13.21 -9.01 3.51
C HIS A 404 12.69 -10.44 3.70
N ASP A 405 13.60 -11.38 3.94
CA ASP A 405 13.29 -12.76 4.34
C ASP A 405 13.40 -12.90 5.85
N THR A 406 12.26 -13.07 6.51
CA THR A 406 12.16 -13.17 7.97
C THR A 406 12.88 -14.40 8.53
N PHE A 407 12.96 -15.48 7.75
CA PHE A 407 13.69 -16.68 8.16
C PHE A 407 15.20 -16.42 8.13
N VAL A 408 15.71 -15.77 7.07
CA VAL A 408 17.12 -15.36 6.99
C VAL A 408 17.48 -14.45 8.16
N ALA A 409 16.61 -13.50 8.52
CA ALA A 409 16.79 -12.61 9.67
C ALA A 409 16.81 -13.38 11.01
N ARG A 410 15.78 -14.21 11.28
CA ARG A 410 15.69 -15.02 12.51
C ARG A 410 16.86 -15.99 12.66
N SER A 411 17.30 -16.60 11.56
CA SER A 411 18.46 -17.49 11.57
C SER A 411 19.73 -16.76 12.01
N ASP A 412 19.90 -15.49 11.63
CA ASP A 412 21.07 -14.73 12.06
C ASP A 412 21.05 -14.46 13.56
N SER A 413 19.92 -14.00 14.08
CA SER A 413 19.74 -13.73 15.51
C SER A 413 19.89 -14.99 16.35
N PHE A 414 19.28 -16.11 15.91
CA PHE A 414 19.37 -17.40 16.59
C PHE A 414 20.80 -17.94 16.63
N ILE A 415 21.50 -17.92 15.49
CA ILE A 415 22.89 -18.37 15.38
C ILE A 415 23.82 -17.51 16.25
N ARG A 416 23.58 -16.19 16.34
CA ARG A 416 24.37 -15.30 17.23
C ARG A 416 24.06 -15.53 18.70
N GLY A 417 22.78 -15.70 19.06
CA GLY A 417 22.36 -15.94 20.45
C GLY A 417 22.91 -17.22 21.06
N ASN A 418 23.14 -18.26 20.24
CA ASN A 418 23.74 -19.52 20.67
C ASN A 418 25.27 -19.53 20.68
N ARG A 419 25.95 -18.43 20.30
CA ARG A 419 27.39 -18.30 20.50
C ARG A 419 27.64 -17.84 21.94
N MET A 420 28.20 -18.70 22.77
CA MET A 420 28.84 -18.24 24.01
C MET A 420 29.87 -17.17 23.64
N PRO A 421 29.85 -15.97 24.26
CA PRO A 421 30.88 -14.98 24.01
C PRO A 421 32.20 -15.51 24.58
N THR A 422 33.12 -15.92 23.71
CA THR A 422 34.52 -16.04 24.08
C THR A 422 35.12 -14.64 24.11
N LEU A 423 35.90 -14.35 25.16
CA LEU A 423 36.51 -13.05 25.45
C LEU A 423 37.35 -12.45 24.29
N GLU A 424 37.73 -13.25 23.31
CA GLU A 424 38.50 -12.81 22.13
C GLU A 424 37.64 -12.08 21.06
N ALA A 425 36.31 -12.19 21.11
CA ALA A 425 35.41 -11.62 20.10
C ALA A 425 35.15 -10.10 20.25
N GLN A 426 35.61 -9.48 21.35
CA GLN A 426 35.40 -8.06 21.64
C GLN A 426 36.51 -7.12 21.10
N GLN A 427 37.57 -7.63 20.48
CA GLN A 427 38.74 -6.80 20.11
C GLN A 427 39.05 -6.69 18.61
N ARG A 428 38.19 -7.13 17.69
CA ARG A 428 38.43 -6.90 16.25
C ARG A 428 37.64 -5.68 15.73
N PRO A 429 38.31 -4.68 15.14
CA PRO A 429 37.63 -3.53 14.55
C PRO A 429 36.79 -3.98 13.35
N ARG A 430 35.57 -3.46 13.26
CA ARG A 430 34.68 -3.56 12.08
C ARG A 430 35.24 -2.69 10.95
N ASN A 431 36.29 -3.15 10.28
CA ASN A 431 36.72 -2.59 8.99
C ASN A 431 36.97 -3.77 8.04
N GLY A 432 36.24 -3.81 6.93
CA GLY A 432 36.39 -4.87 5.93
C GLY A 432 35.33 -4.77 4.85
N THR A 433 35.63 -3.93 3.86
CA THR A 433 35.03 -3.92 2.52
C THR A 433 34.89 -5.33 1.97
N GLY A 434 33.74 -5.62 1.35
CA GLY A 434 33.38 -6.92 0.84
C GLY A 434 34.36 -7.45 -0.20
N ASP A 435 35.08 -8.50 0.18
CA ASP A 435 35.59 -9.49 -0.76
C ASP A 435 35.38 -10.89 -0.16
N GLY A 436 34.96 -11.84 -0.98
CA GLY A 436 34.20 -13.03 -0.59
C GLY A 436 34.74 -13.81 0.62
N GLU A 437 33.96 -13.89 1.70
CA GLU A 437 34.28 -14.60 2.93
C GLU A 437 34.61 -16.09 2.68
N ASN A 438 35.90 -16.46 2.71
CA ASN A 438 36.36 -17.83 2.50
C ASN A 438 36.45 -18.65 3.81
N TYR A 439 35.44 -18.52 4.69
CA TYR A 439 35.42 -19.21 5.97
C TYR A 439 34.01 -19.70 6.33
N CYS A 440 33.91 -20.72 7.17
CA CYS A 440 32.63 -21.28 7.60
C CYS A 440 31.87 -20.24 8.45
N TYR A 441 30.62 -19.95 8.10
CA TYR A 441 29.83 -18.95 8.80
C TYR A 441 29.68 -19.25 10.30
N LEU A 442 29.57 -20.53 10.66
CA LEU A 442 29.33 -21.00 12.03
C LEU A 442 30.61 -21.11 12.86
N CYS A 443 31.58 -21.92 12.44
CA CYS A 443 32.81 -22.17 13.20
C CYS A 443 33.98 -21.25 12.82
N LYS A 444 33.81 -20.36 11.83
CA LYS A 444 34.82 -19.39 11.35
C LYS A 444 36.11 -20.01 10.77
N THR A 445 36.17 -21.32 10.60
CA THR A 445 37.30 -22.01 9.97
C THR A 445 37.43 -21.64 8.50
N THR A 446 38.61 -21.20 8.07
CA THR A 446 38.95 -20.87 6.67
C THR A 446 38.93 -22.13 5.80
N PHE A 447 38.38 -22.04 4.59
CA PHE A 447 38.38 -23.15 3.64
C PHE A 447 39.70 -23.19 2.86
N VAL A 448 40.44 -24.28 3.01
CA VAL A 448 41.73 -24.48 2.31
C VAL A 448 41.62 -25.49 1.16
N LEU A 449 40.82 -26.56 1.32
CA LEU A 449 40.73 -27.68 0.36
C LEU A 449 39.31 -28.30 0.23
N HIS A 450 38.31 -27.78 0.93
CA HIS A 450 36.95 -28.37 0.93
C HIS A 450 35.99 -27.62 0.03
N ARG A 451 35.16 -28.38 -0.71
CA ARG A 451 34.09 -27.84 -1.56
C ARG A 451 33.18 -26.95 -0.70
N ARG A 452 33.28 -25.64 -0.91
CA ARG A 452 32.38 -24.60 -0.37
C ARG A 452 30.92 -25.06 -0.47
N ARG A 453 30.19 -25.09 0.64
CA ARG A 453 28.77 -25.48 0.68
C ARG A 453 27.91 -24.36 1.25
N TYR A 454 26.76 -24.11 0.63
CA TYR A 454 25.82 -23.08 1.10
C TYR A 454 24.60 -23.74 1.75
N CYS A 455 24.16 -23.20 2.88
CA CYS A 455 22.90 -23.58 3.51
C CYS A 455 21.73 -23.22 2.57
N ARG A 456 20.77 -24.11 2.34
CA ARG A 456 19.63 -23.83 1.46
C ARG A 456 18.60 -22.88 2.07
N MET A 457 18.59 -22.74 3.40
CA MET A 457 17.65 -21.85 4.10
C MET A 457 18.21 -20.44 4.29
N CYS A 458 19.38 -20.29 4.95
CA CYS A 458 19.97 -18.97 5.20
C CYS A 458 21.00 -18.54 4.14
N LEU A 459 21.31 -19.40 3.17
CA LEU A 459 22.21 -19.12 2.05
C LEU A 459 23.68 -18.88 2.42
N ARG A 460 24.08 -19.02 3.68
CA ARG A 460 25.45 -18.77 4.15
C ARG A 460 26.39 -19.96 3.91
N LEU A 461 27.68 -19.66 3.75
CA LEU A 461 28.74 -20.63 3.53
C LEU A 461 29.04 -21.43 4.82
N VAL A 462 29.02 -22.76 4.76
CA VAL A 462 29.22 -23.63 5.93
C VAL A 462 30.06 -24.85 5.56
N CYS A 463 30.83 -25.36 6.53
CA CYS A 463 31.58 -26.61 6.37
C CYS A 463 30.66 -27.84 6.51
N THR A 464 31.17 -29.00 6.12
CA THR A 464 30.45 -30.27 6.24
C THR A 464 30.03 -30.54 7.69
N SER A 465 30.91 -30.31 8.66
CA SER A 465 30.64 -30.55 10.09
C SER A 465 29.60 -29.60 10.69
N CYS A 466 29.39 -28.43 10.09
CA CYS A 466 28.40 -27.45 10.54
C CYS A 466 27.12 -27.47 9.69
N SER A 467 26.86 -28.54 8.94
CA SER A 467 25.66 -28.65 8.12
C SER A 467 25.17 -30.08 7.94
N ASP A 468 23.86 -30.23 7.90
CA ASP A 468 23.16 -31.48 7.67
C ASP A 468 22.33 -31.41 6.37
N ARG A 469 21.58 -32.46 6.03
CA ARG A 469 20.66 -32.51 4.88
C ARG A 469 19.23 -32.73 5.36
N LEU A 470 18.34 -31.80 4.98
CA LEU A 470 16.92 -31.84 5.31
C LEU A 470 16.07 -31.89 4.04
N PHE A 471 14.93 -32.58 4.09
CA PHE A 471 13.88 -32.42 3.10
C PHE A 471 13.19 -31.08 3.34
N LEU A 472 13.29 -30.20 2.35
CA LEU A 472 12.64 -28.89 2.39
C LEU A 472 11.38 -28.94 1.52
N PRO A 473 10.30 -28.22 1.89
CA PRO A 473 9.10 -28.13 1.07
C PRO A 473 9.45 -27.74 -0.38
N GLY A 474 8.89 -28.48 -1.35
CA GLY A 474 9.14 -28.25 -2.78
C GLY A 474 10.43 -28.87 -3.33
N PHE A 475 11.17 -29.66 -2.55
CA PHE A 475 12.33 -30.41 -3.04
C PHE A 475 12.10 -31.93 -2.93
N SER A 476 12.39 -32.65 -4.02
CA SER A 476 12.34 -34.12 -4.07
C SER A 476 13.55 -34.80 -3.43
N GLU A 477 14.64 -34.06 -3.20
CA GLU A 477 15.89 -34.57 -2.62
C GLU A 477 16.32 -33.73 -1.41
N PRO A 478 17.03 -34.35 -0.44
CA PRO A 478 17.42 -33.67 0.78
C PRO A 478 18.50 -32.61 0.51
N LYS A 479 18.21 -31.38 0.90
CA LYS A 479 19.04 -30.19 0.67
C LYS A 479 19.87 -29.86 1.90
N ARG A 480 21.08 -29.36 1.69
CA ARG A 480 22.00 -29.02 2.78
C ARG A 480 21.51 -27.80 3.56
N VAL A 481 21.45 -27.91 4.88
CA VAL A 481 21.03 -26.86 5.82
C VAL A 481 22.08 -26.76 6.93
N CYS A 482 22.45 -25.56 7.36
CA CYS A 482 23.38 -25.41 8.48
C CYS A 482 22.73 -25.83 9.81
N SER A 483 23.53 -26.28 10.78
CA SER A 483 23.00 -26.74 12.07
C SER A 483 22.10 -25.71 12.74
N GLY A 484 22.51 -24.44 12.78
CA GLY A 484 21.67 -23.37 13.36
C GLY A 484 20.33 -23.15 12.64
N CYS A 485 20.22 -23.40 11.33
CA CYS A 485 18.93 -23.36 10.64
C CYS A 485 18.09 -24.61 10.90
N CYS A 486 18.73 -25.77 11.06
CA CYS A 486 18.05 -27.00 11.46
C CYS A 486 17.40 -26.83 12.84
N ASP A 487 18.17 -26.34 13.81
CA ASP A 487 17.72 -26.09 15.18
C ASP A 487 16.57 -25.08 15.22
N LEU A 488 16.71 -23.96 14.50
CA LEU A 488 15.65 -22.96 14.38
C LEU A 488 14.37 -23.54 13.76
N GLN A 489 14.50 -24.35 12.70
CA GLN A 489 13.36 -24.98 12.05
C GLN A 489 12.63 -25.93 13.00
N MET A 490 13.38 -26.74 13.76
CA MET A 490 12.83 -27.62 14.79
C MET A 490 12.14 -26.85 15.90
N MET A 491 12.72 -25.73 16.37
CA MET A 491 12.11 -24.85 17.37
C MET A 491 10.80 -24.21 16.87
N LEU A 492 10.73 -23.83 15.59
CA LEU A 492 9.52 -23.24 15.01
C LEU A 492 8.41 -24.26 14.76
N HIS A 493 8.75 -25.52 14.45
CA HIS A 493 7.78 -26.58 14.12
C HIS A 493 7.34 -27.39 15.34
N ASN A 494 8.18 -27.54 16.35
CA ASN A 494 7.77 -28.13 17.61
C ASN A 494 7.33 -27.02 18.56
N LYS A 495 6.05 -27.01 18.96
CA LYS A 495 5.72 -26.59 20.32
C LYS A 495 6.39 -27.58 21.27
N LEU A 496 7.69 -27.42 21.54
CA LEU A 496 8.34 -28.29 22.53
C LEU A 496 7.72 -28.01 23.91
N PRO A 497 7.48 -29.06 24.72
CA PRO A 497 7.10 -28.89 26.11
C PRO A 497 8.16 -28.05 26.82
N ARG A 498 7.73 -27.13 27.68
CA ARG A 498 8.62 -26.43 28.61
C ARG A 498 9.52 -27.46 29.31
N MET A 499 10.82 -27.37 29.07
CA MET A 499 11.80 -27.90 30.03
C MET A 499 11.58 -27.14 31.35
N GLY A 500 11.25 -27.90 32.39
CA GLY A 500 10.78 -27.38 33.67
C GLY A 500 11.81 -26.54 34.41
N GLY A 501 11.29 -25.50 35.07
CA GLY A 501 11.94 -24.70 36.11
C GLY A 501 10.85 -23.91 36.85
N PRO A 502 10.82 -23.89 38.20
CA PRO A 502 9.61 -23.59 38.96
C PRO A 502 9.37 -22.09 39.22
N GLY A 503 8.10 -21.69 39.25
CA GLY A 503 7.57 -20.56 40.04
C GLY A 503 7.48 -19.18 39.38
N GLY A 504 6.25 -18.70 39.13
CA GLY A 504 5.95 -17.27 38.87
C GLY A 504 4.61 -17.02 38.14
N PRO A 505 3.69 -16.15 38.63
CA PRO A 505 2.24 -16.31 38.37
C PRO A 505 1.64 -15.39 37.30
N GLY A 506 0.57 -15.90 36.64
CA GLY A 506 -0.70 -15.19 36.48
C GLY A 506 -0.96 -14.37 35.20
N SER A 507 -1.41 -15.03 34.12
CA SER A 507 -2.31 -14.37 33.15
C SER A 507 -3.74 -14.48 33.65
N LYS A 508 -4.31 -13.36 34.11
CA LYS A 508 -5.70 -13.30 34.59
C LYS A 508 -6.68 -13.43 33.41
N VAL A 509 -7.59 -14.39 33.52
CA VAL A 509 -8.85 -14.43 32.76
C VAL A 509 -9.67 -13.18 33.12
N PRO A 510 -10.36 -12.52 32.17
CA PRO A 510 -11.18 -11.35 32.48
C PRO A 510 -12.27 -11.70 33.51
N SER A 511 -12.49 -10.83 34.50
CA SER A 511 -13.56 -11.01 35.50
C SER A 511 -14.94 -10.94 34.83
N GLN A 512 -15.90 -11.65 35.40
CA GLN A 512 -17.30 -11.70 34.93
C GLN A 512 -17.90 -10.31 34.78
N ASP A 513 -17.57 -9.37 35.67
CA ASP A 513 -18.00 -7.97 35.61
C ASP A 513 -17.61 -7.27 34.30
N LYS A 514 -16.44 -7.62 33.71
CA LYS A 514 -15.99 -7.04 32.42
C LYS A 514 -16.72 -7.64 31.22
N LEU A 515 -17.16 -8.89 31.32
CA LEU A 515 -17.99 -9.54 30.30
C LEU A 515 -19.41 -8.97 30.33
N ASP A 516 -19.94 -8.72 31.52
CA ASP A 516 -21.27 -8.14 31.71
C ASP A 516 -21.30 -6.65 31.28
N GLU A 517 -20.23 -5.88 31.56
CA GLU A 517 -20.07 -4.52 31.03
C GLU A 517 -19.97 -4.50 29.49
N HIS A 518 -19.29 -5.49 28.90
CA HIS A 518 -19.21 -5.62 27.45
C HIS A 518 -20.57 -5.99 26.82
N ALA A 519 -21.34 -6.88 27.45
CA ALA A 519 -22.68 -7.24 27.01
C ALA A 519 -23.64 -6.05 27.10
N GLN A 520 -23.59 -5.25 28.18
CA GLN A 520 -24.37 -4.02 28.32
C GLN A 520 -24.03 -2.98 27.24
N ARG A 521 -22.75 -2.85 26.87
CA ARG A 521 -22.30 -1.97 25.78
C ARG A 521 -22.79 -2.44 24.41
N MET A 522 -22.81 -3.75 24.14
CA MET A 522 -23.34 -4.32 22.90
C MET A 522 -24.85 -4.11 22.76
N GLU A 523 -25.60 -4.23 23.86
CA GLU A 523 -27.03 -3.95 23.90
C GLU A 523 -27.34 -2.45 23.69
N ALA A 524 -26.54 -1.56 24.28
CA ALA A 524 -26.63 -0.12 24.00
C ALA A 524 -26.33 0.21 22.52
N MET A 525 -25.46 -0.58 21.86
CA MET A 525 -25.16 -0.47 20.44
C MET A 525 -26.34 -0.90 19.55
N ARG A 526 -27.00 -2.02 19.87
CA ARG A 526 -28.23 -2.46 19.17
C ARG A 526 -29.34 -1.42 19.26
N LYS A 527 -29.52 -0.81 20.44
CA LYS A 527 -30.49 0.27 20.63
C LYS A 527 -30.15 1.53 19.82
N ARG A 528 -28.87 1.83 19.60
CA ARG A 528 -28.43 2.93 18.71
C ARG A 528 -28.63 2.61 17.22
N GLU A 529 -28.38 1.37 16.79
CA GLU A 529 -28.70 0.91 15.43
C GLU A 529 -30.20 0.97 15.11
N GLU A 530 -31.06 0.67 16.08
CA GLU A 530 -32.52 0.86 15.95
C GLU A 530 -32.90 2.35 15.93
N ALA A 531 -32.20 3.19 16.69
CA ALA A 531 -32.41 4.64 16.69
C ALA A 531 -31.94 5.34 15.40
N GLU A 532 -30.94 4.80 14.68
CA GLU A 532 -30.51 5.33 13.36
C GLU A 532 -31.43 4.90 12.20
N LYS A 533 -32.27 3.87 12.41
CA LYS A 533 -33.27 3.41 11.43
C LYS A 533 -34.62 4.13 11.56
N ARG A 534 -34.87 4.85 12.67
CA ARG A 534 -36.12 5.61 12.84
C ARG A 534 -36.06 6.91 12.01
N PRO A 535 -37.19 7.35 11.41
CA PRO A 535 -37.25 8.67 10.80
C PRO A 535 -36.96 9.74 11.85
N LEU A 536 -36.10 10.70 11.52
CA LEU A 536 -35.80 11.85 12.37
C LEU A 536 -37.07 12.68 12.57
N SER A 537 -37.33 13.08 13.81
CA SER A 537 -38.41 14.01 14.16
C SER A 537 -37.85 15.41 14.41
N ILE A 538 -38.73 16.42 14.45
CA ILE A 538 -38.35 17.81 14.71
C ILE A 538 -37.61 18.01 16.05
N ASN A 539 -37.69 17.04 16.96
CA ASN A 539 -37.01 17.04 18.26
C ASN A 539 -35.54 16.57 18.18
N ASP A 540 -35.08 16.05 17.03
CA ASP A 540 -33.69 15.61 16.81
C ASP A 540 -32.76 16.76 16.34
N PHE A 541 -33.29 17.98 16.25
CA PHE A 541 -32.53 19.21 16.02
C PHE A 541 -32.26 19.90 17.36
N ASP A 542 -31.01 19.88 17.83
CA ASP A 542 -30.56 20.80 18.87
C ASP A 542 -30.60 22.23 18.31
N LEU A 543 -31.73 22.90 18.53
CA LEU A 543 -31.88 24.32 18.29
C LEU A 543 -30.88 25.06 19.20
N LEU A 544 -29.89 25.66 18.55
CA LEU A 544 -29.13 26.78 19.08
C LEU A 544 -30.09 27.78 19.73
N LYS A 545 -29.73 28.24 20.94
CA LYS A 545 -30.40 29.33 21.66
C LYS A 545 -30.91 30.41 20.70
N GLU A 546 -32.21 30.66 20.75
CA GLU A 546 -32.84 31.80 20.10
C GLU A 546 -32.09 33.09 20.47
N ILE A 547 -31.55 33.75 19.47
CA ILE A 547 -31.25 35.17 19.53
C ILE A 547 -32.51 35.83 18.97
N GLU A 548 -33.22 36.59 19.80
CA GLU A 548 -34.37 37.37 19.34
C GLU A 548 -33.93 38.32 18.20
N PRO A 549 -34.64 38.34 17.06
CA PRO A 549 -34.34 39.29 15.99
C PRO A 549 -34.58 40.72 16.50
N PRO A 550 -33.70 41.69 16.17
CA PRO A 550 -33.77 43.05 16.72
C PRO A 550 -34.97 43.88 16.24
N PHE A 551 -35.87 43.30 15.46
CA PHE A 551 -37.07 43.98 14.99
C PHE A 551 -38.16 42.96 14.61
N VAL A 552 -39.33 43.11 15.23
CA VAL A 552 -40.59 42.47 14.84
C VAL A 552 -41.54 43.61 14.47
N PRO A 553 -41.92 43.80 13.20
CA PRO A 553 -42.94 44.77 12.84
C PRO A 553 -44.31 44.29 13.34
N ASP A 554 -45.02 45.17 14.04
CA ASP A 554 -46.39 44.96 14.47
C ASP A 554 -47.34 45.30 13.30
N VAL A 555 -48.09 44.31 12.84
CA VAL A 555 -49.02 44.44 11.70
C VAL A 555 -50.43 44.17 12.24
N SER A 556 -51.09 45.22 12.71
CA SER A 556 -52.39 45.15 13.37
C SER A 556 -53.55 45.70 12.53
N SER A 557 -53.36 45.95 11.22
CA SER A 557 -54.39 46.51 10.36
C SER A 557 -54.47 45.82 8.99
N VAL A 558 -55.69 45.75 8.47
CA VAL A 558 -56.07 45.15 7.18
C VAL A 558 -55.64 45.99 5.97
N ASP A 559 -54.94 47.11 6.19
CA ASP A 559 -54.50 48.04 5.13
C ASP A 559 -53.12 47.71 4.53
N ASP A 560 -52.39 46.72 5.06
CA ASP A 560 -51.04 46.38 4.58
C ASP A 560 -51.00 45.39 3.39
N ILE A 561 -52.16 45.11 2.77
CA ILE A 561 -52.28 44.18 1.61
C ILE A 561 -52.22 44.88 0.24
N THR A 562 -51.76 46.13 0.17
CA THR A 562 -51.77 46.91 -1.08
C THR A 562 -50.78 46.45 -2.16
N ASN A 563 -49.95 45.44 -1.89
CA ASN A 563 -48.99 44.89 -2.85
C ASN A 563 -49.21 43.41 -3.24
N VAL A 564 -50.38 42.84 -2.95
CA VAL A 564 -50.72 41.48 -3.39
C VAL A 564 -51.73 41.56 -4.55
N PRO A 565 -51.35 41.16 -5.78
CA PRO A 565 -52.27 41.11 -6.91
C PRO A 565 -53.51 40.26 -6.60
N GLU A 566 -54.69 40.73 -7.02
CA GLU A 566 -56.02 40.16 -6.68
C GLU A 566 -56.15 38.66 -6.97
N MET A 567 -55.39 38.16 -7.96
CA MET A 567 -55.32 36.74 -8.33
C MET A 567 -54.78 35.81 -7.24
N PHE A 568 -54.03 36.34 -6.26
CA PHE A 568 -53.47 35.55 -5.15
C PHE A 568 -54.27 35.66 -3.85
N GLN A 569 -55.29 36.52 -3.79
CA GLN A 569 -56.06 36.73 -2.56
C GLN A 569 -57.12 35.63 -2.31
N ASN A 570 -57.47 34.85 -3.35
CA ASN A 570 -58.53 33.83 -3.28
C ASN A 570 -58.11 32.43 -3.79
N MET A 571 -56.82 32.13 -3.88
CA MET A 571 -56.35 30.78 -4.22
C MET A 571 -56.35 29.87 -2.98
N ALA A 572 -57.03 28.73 -3.07
CA ALA A 572 -56.95 27.70 -2.03
C ALA A 572 -55.56 27.05 -2.03
N ALA A 573 -55.01 26.82 -0.84
CA ALA A 573 -53.71 26.18 -0.67
C ALA A 573 -53.71 24.75 -1.23
N VAL A 574 -52.97 24.53 -2.30
CA VAL A 574 -52.66 23.21 -2.84
C VAL A 574 -51.39 22.75 -2.14
N ASP A 575 -51.45 21.60 -1.47
CA ASP A 575 -50.35 20.93 -0.75
C ASP A 575 -50.05 21.35 0.70
N SER A 576 -51.09 21.44 1.53
CA SER A 576 -50.91 21.22 2.98
C SER A 576 -51.14 19.73 3.32
N PRO A 577 -50.16 18.99 3.85
CA PRO A 577 -50.33 17.57 4.21
C PRO A 577 -51.16 17.37 5.50
N VAL A 578 -51.84 18.40 5.98
CA VAL A 578 -52.58 18.37 7.25
C VAL A 578 -54.05 18.71 7.02
N ASN A 579 -54.74 17.95 6.16
CA ASN A 579 -56.19 17.86 6.28
C ASN A 579 -56.81 16.63 5.57
N LYS A 580 -57.14 15.61 6.37
CA LYS A 580 -58.28 14.66 6.21
C LYS A 580 -58.17 13.67 5.03
N LYS A 581 -58.77 12.47 5.02
CA LYS A 581 -59.60 11.65 5.92
C LYS A 581 -59.49 10.19 5.39
N ASN A 582 -59.79 9.21 6.23
CA ASN A 582 -59.73 7.76 5.97
C ASN A 582 -60.33 7.29 4.63
N GLY A 583 -59.65 6.31 4.01
CA GLY A 583 -60.25 5.32 3.10
C GLY A 583 -59.89 5.52 1.62
N GLU A 584 -59.56 4.40 0.97
CA GLU A 584 -59.30 4.23 -0.47
C GLU A 584 -57.88 4.57 -0.95
N GLY A 585 -57.15 3.51 -1.32
CA GLY A 585 -55.82 3.61 -1.92
C GLY A 585 -55.93 3.79 -3.43
N HIS A 586 -55.03 4.59 -4.00
CA HIS A 586 -54.86 4.65 -5.45
C HIS A 586 -53.40 4.59 -5.88
N HIS A 587 -53.23 3.69 -6.85
CA HIS A 587 -52.13 3.47 -7.77
C HIS A 587 -51.83 4.75 -8.56
N PHE A 588 -50.55 5.05 -8.75
CA PHE A 588 -50.09 6.19 -9.54
C PHE A 588 -49.57 5.67 -10.88
N ASP A 589 -50.35 5.86 -11.93
CA ASP A 589 -49.94 5.61 -13.32
C ASP A 589 -49.43 6.90 -13.98
N ASP A 590 -48.40 6.71 -14.80
CA ASP A 590 -47.63 7.70 -15.56
C ASP A 590 -48.44 8.77 -16.30
N PHE A 591 -47.82 9.93 -16.52
CA PHE A 591 -48.22 10.85 -17.59
C PHE A 591 -47.11 11.09 -18.61
N THR A 592 -47.48 10.74 -19.84
CA THR A 592 -46.90 11.05 -21.15
C THR A 592 -47.04 12.55 -21.49
N TYR A 593 -46.03 13.08 -22.18
CA TYR A 593 -46.04 14.42 -22.78
C TYR A 593 -46.51 14.35 -24.25
N GLN A 594 -47.45 15.20 -24.66
CA GLN A 594 -47.82 15.46 -26.06
C GLN A 594 -47.14 16.76 -26.53
N GLU A 595 -46.45 16.69 -27.67
CA GLU A 595 -45.93 17.83 -28.44
C GLU A 595 -46.93 18.24 -29.52
N ASP A 596 -47.21 19.53 -29.65
CA ASP A 596 -47.96 20.10 -30.78
C ASP A 596 -47.08 21.06 -31.61
N GLY A 597 -46.90 20.68 -32.89
CA GLY A 597 -47.02 21.54 -34.07
C GLY A 597 -45.83 22.42 -34.50
N PHE A 598 -45.16 22.08 -35.63
CA PHE A 598 -45.55 22.55 -36.98
C PHE A 598 -44.48 22.28 -38.09
N ILE A 599 -44.96 21.78 -39.25
CA ILE A 599 -44.48 21.97 -40.66
C ILE A 599 -43.14 21.29 -41.05
N MET A 600 -42.98 20.52 -42.15
CA MET A 600 -43.78 20.19 -43.33
C MET A 600 -43.39 18.80 -43.86
N ARG A 601 -44.38 18.09 -44.41
CA ARG A 601 -44.25 16.86 -45.20
C ARG A 601 -43.53 17.10 -46.53
N ALA A 602 -42.65 16.18 -46.91
CA ALA A 602 -42.52 15.74 -48.30
C ALA A 602 -42.50 14.20 -48.32
N THR A 603 -43.53 13.67 -48.94
CA THR A 603 -43.88 12.26 -49.09
C THR A 603 -43.08 11.58 -50.20
N HIS A 604 -42.57 10.38 -49.96
CA HIS A 604 -42.69 9.31 -50.96
C HIS A 604 -42.72 7.92 -50.31
N ASN A 605 -43.81 7.20 -50.56
CA ASN A 605 -44.04 5.82 -50.16
C ASN A 605 -43.46 4.88 -51.24
N PRO A 606 -42.95 3.70 -50.88
CA PRO A 606 -42.25 2.80 -51.79
C PRO A 606 -43.23 1.82 -52.43
N ASN A 607 -43.17 1.72 -53.75
CA ASN A 607 -43.41 0.49 -54.50
C ASN A 607 -43.07 0.74 -55.96
N GLN A 608 -41.88 0.33 -56.38
CA GLN A 608 -41.69 -0.22 -57.71
C GLN A 608 -40.52 -1.20 -57.70
N HIS A 609 -40.85 -2.42 -58.07
CA HIS A 609 -39.95 -3.44 -58.57
C HIS A 609 -38.96 -2.86 -59.60
N HIS A 610 -37.66 -3.05 -59.39
CA HIS A 610 -36.82 -3.97 -60.17
C HIS A 610 -35.38 -4.01 -59.64
#